data_AF-A0A7C5PU89-F1
#
_entry.id   AF-A0A7C5PU89-F1
#
_cell.length_a   1.000
_cell.length_b   1.000
_cell.length_c   1.000
_cell.angle_alpha   90.00
_cell.angle_beta   90.00
_cell.angle_gamma   90.00
#
_symmetry.space_group_name_H-M   'P 1'
#
loop_
_entity.id
_entity.type
_entity.pdbx_description
1 polymer ?
#
loop_
_entity_poly.entity_id
_entity_poly.type
_entity_poly.pdbx_seq_one_letter_code
_entity_poly.pdbx_strand_id
1 'polypeptide(L)' 'MKTGPAPTREKTGVMLCGHGSRDIEAVGQFAGLSETLKKRLPQYPVEYGYL' A
#
# COMPACT_ATOMS: atom_id res chain seq x y z
N MET A 1 38.38 3.63 17.66
CA MET A 1 37.33 4.18 16.78
C MET A 1 36.48 3.01 16.29
N LYS A 2 35.23 2.87 16.75
CA LYS A 2 34.30 1.85 16.25
C LYS A 2 33.28 2.56 15.37
N THR A 3 33.35 2.33 14.06
CA THR A 3 32.33 2.79 13.11
C THR A 3 31.03 2.05 13.42
N GLY A 4 30.00 2.79 13.88
CA GLY A 4 28.66 2.24 14.06
C GLY A 4 28.02 1.85 12.73
N PRO A 5 27.00 0.97 12.73
CA PRO A 5 26.32 0.59 11.50
C PRO A 5 25.68 1.83 10.85
N ALA A 6 25.81 1.93 9.52
CA ALA A 6 25.11 2.96 8.74
C ALA A 6 23.59 2.81 8.94
N PRO A 7 22.82 3.92 9.00
CA PRO A 7 21.38 3.86 9.18
C PRO A 7 20.75 3.03 8.05
N THR A 8 20.03 1.98 8.40
CA THR A 8 19.25 1.20 7.44
C THR A 8 18.15 2.10 6.91
N ARG A 9 18.17 2.40 5.61
CA ARG A 9 17.05 3.10 4.95
C ARG A 9 15.76 2.34 5.28
N GLU A 10 14.88 2.97 6.04
CA GLU A 10 13.56 2.39 6.33
C GLU A 10 12.79 2.20 5.02
N LYS A 11 12.30 0.98 4.80
CA LYS A 11 11.49 0.63 3.63
C LYS A 11 10.02 0.78 4.02
N THR A 12 9.38 1.82 3.50
CA THR A 12 7.95 2.10 3.74
C THR A 12 7.12 1.60 2.57
N GLY A 13 5.96 1.00 2.87
CA GLY A 13 4.94 0.61 1.90
C GLY A 13 3.54 0.93 2.42
N VAL A 14 2.55 0.93 1.52
CA VAL A 14 1.15 1.21 1.84
C VAL A 14 0.31 -0.03 1.53
N MET A 15 -0.52 -0.44 2.49
CA MET A 15 -1.49 -1.52 2.33
C MET A 15 -2.89 -0.97 2.55
N LEU A 16 -3.74 -1.08 1.54
CA LEU A 16 -5.16 -0.73 1.66
C LEU A 16 -5.95 -1.97 2.08
N CYS A 17 -6.51 -1.96 3.29
CA CYS A 17 -7.26 -3.09 3.84
C CYS A 17 -8.76 -2.80 3.81
N GLY A 18 -9.54 -3.66 3.14
CA GLY A 18 -10.99 -3.60 3.10
C GLY A 18 -11.62 -4.79 3.83
N HIS A 19 -12.90 -4.71 4.14
CA HIS A 19 -13.67 -5.81 4.74
C HIS A 19 -14.19 -6.82 3.70
N GLY A 20 -13.99 -6.52 2.42
CA GLY A 20 -14.63 -7.24 1.31
C GLY A 20 -16.10 -6.84 1.12
N SER A 21 -16.65 -7.22 -0.03
CA SER A 21 -18.07 -7.07 -0.34
C SER A 21 -18.52 -8.21 -1.24
N ARG A 22 -19.81 -8.54 -1.18
CA ARG A 22 -20.48 -9.45 -2.14
C ARG A 22 -20.94 -8.71 -3.39
N ASP A 23 -20.95 -7.38 -3.34
CA ASP A 23 -21.24 -6.52 -4.47
C ASP A 23 -19.97 -6.32 -5.32
N ILE A 24 -20.05 -6.70 -6.59
CA ILE A 24 -18.96 -6.62 -7.57
C ILE A 24 -18.58 -5.15 -7.83
N GLU A 25 -19.54 -4.22 -7.83
CA GLU A 25 -19.26 -2.80 -8.05
C GLU A 25 -18.46 -2.22 -6.88
N ALA A 26 -18.81 -2.59 -5.65
CA ALA A 26 -18.09 -2.16 -4.46
C ALA A 26 -16.63 -2.67 -4.45
N VAL A 27 -16.41 -3.93 -4.85
CA VAL A 27 -15.07 -4.50 -5.03
C VAL A 27 -14.29 -3.74 -6.10
N GLY A 28 -14.95 -3.41 -7.23
CA GLY A 28 -14.35 -2.63 -8.31
C GLY A 28 -13.95 -1.22 -7.89
N GLN A 29 -14.81 -0.52 -7.16
CA GLN A 29 -14.51 0.82 -6.61
C GLN A 29 -13.33 0.78 -5.64
N PHE A 30 -13.27 -0.24 -4.77
CA PHE A 30 -12.17 -0.42 -3.84
C PHE A 30 -10.83 -0.67 -4.55
N ALA A 31 -10.82 -1.53 -5.57
CA ALA A 31 -9.65 -1.74 -6.42
C ALA A 31 -9.23 -0.44 -7.14
N GLY A 32 -10.20 0.32 -7.67
CA GLY A 32 -9.95 1.62 -8.30
C GLY A 32 -9.33 2.67 -7.35
N LEU A 33 -9.67 2.62 -6.06
CA LEU A 33 -9.02 3.45 -5.04
C LEU A 33 -7.54 3.08 -4.89
N SER A 34 -7.20 1.79 -4.87
CA SER A 34 -5.79 1.34 -4.82
C SER A 34 -4.99 1.85 -6.02
N GLU A 35 -5.55 1.78 -7.23
CA GLU A 35 -4.91 2.33 -8.43
C GLU A 35 -4.71 3.85 -8.37
N THR A 36 -5.63 4.56 -7.73
CA THR A 36 -5.49 6.00 -7.50
C THR A 36 -4.37 6.29 -6.50
N LEU A 37 -4.23 5.47 -5.45
CA LEU A 37 -3.15 5.60 -4.47
C LEU A 37 -1.79 5.31 -5.10
N LYS A 38 -1.67 4.28 -5.96
CA LYS A 38 -0.44 4.01 -6.73
C LYS A 38 0.02 5.22 -7.54
N LYS A 39 -0.92 5.92 -8.19
CA LYS A 39 -0.62 7.15 -8.96
C LYS A 39 -0.21 8.33 -8.08
N ARG A 40 -0.80 8.46 -6.88
CA ARG A 40 -0.53 9.57 -5.95
C ARG A 40 0.73 9.37 -5.10
N LEU A 41 1.11 8.12 -4.86
CA LEU A 41 2.22 7.74 -4.01
C LEU A 41 3.26 6.90 -4.78
N PRO A 42 3.79 7.39 -5.91
CA PRO A 42 4.69 6.59 -6.77
C PRO A 42 6.01 6.20 -6.08
N GLN A 43 6.38 6.87 -4.98
CA GLN A 43 7.57 6.56 -4.19
C GLN A 43 7.40 5.38 -3.24
N TYR A 44 6.18 4.89 -3.03
CA TYR A 44 5.89 3.77 -2.13
C TYR A 44 5.22 2.62 -2.91
N PRO A 45 5.57 1.35 -2.64
CA PRO A 45 4.77 0.24 -3.10
C PRO A 45 3.38 0.32 -2.44
N VAL A 46 2.34 0.19 -3.24
CA VAL A 46 0.94 0.21 -2.79
C VAL A 46 0.26 -1.07 -3.24
N GLU A 47 -0.30 -1.81 -2.29
CA GLU A 47 -1.11 -3.00 -2.54
C GLU A 47 -2.46 -2.91 -1.80
N TYR A 48 -3.39 -3.80 -2.13
CA TYR A 48 -4.69 -3.88 -1.45
C TYR A 48 -5.10 -5.32 -1.17
N GLY A 49 -5.95 -5.50 -0.15
CA GLY A 49 -6.49 -6.80 0.22
C GLY A 49 -7.77 -6.69 1.04
N TYR A 50 -8.40 -7.84 1.29
CA TYR A 50 -9.63 -7.96 2.06
C TYR A 50 -9.41 -8.83 3.31
N LEU A 51 -10.08 -8.48 4.40
CA LEU A 51 -10.04 -9.16 5.71
C LEU A 51 -11.39 -9.76 6.07
#